data_AF-A0A535XX45-F1
#
_entry.id   AF-A0A535XX45-F1
#
_cell.length_a   1.000
_cell.length_b   1.000
_cell.length_c   1.000
_cell.angle_alpha   90.00
_cell.angle_beta   90.00
_cell.angle_gamma   90.00
#
_symmetry.space_group_name_H-M   'P 1'
#
loop_
_entity.id
_entity.type
_entity.pdbx_description
1 polymer ?
#
loop_
_entity_poly.entity_id
_entity_poly.type
_entity_poly.pdbx_seq_one_letter_code
_entity_poly.pdbx_strand_id
1 'polypeptide(L)'
;MLNALRLEQVSGGFHFLAVFGTPQQASRVDGTIDQRGNVSVASRTPSGQPPCPICLARGTRIATPSGDIAVEDLRVGDVVWTLDAAGSRVALPLVEIGSTPVPATHRIVQLRLSDGRAVDVSPGHPTADGRKVGGLAAGDRYDGAVVVSAELIPYAGGATFDVLPAGATGTYWANGVLLGSTIR
;
A
#
# COMPACT_ATOMS: atom_id res chain seq x y z
N MET A 1 -20.21 -3.08 -5.53
CA MET A 1 -20.51 -1.69 -5.11
C MET A 1 -20.68 -0.85 -6.36
N LEU A 2 -21.71 -0.01 -6.44
CA LEU A 2 -21.93 0.87 -7.59
C LEU A 2 -21.02 2.10 -7.46
N ASN A 3 -20.22 2.39 -8.50
CA ASN A 3 -19.43 3.61 -8.58
C ASN A 3 -20.36 4.80 -8.86
N ALA A 4 -20.89 5.42 -7.81
CA ALA A 4 -21.77 6.58 -7.94
C ALA A 4 -20.94 7.88 -8.05
N LEU A 5 -21.26 8.69 -9.07
CA LEU A 5 -20.72 10.04 -9.21
C LEU A 5 -21.47 10.97 -8.25
N ARG A 6 -20.76 11.57 -7.29
CA ARG A 6 -21.34 12.58 -6.40
C ARG A 6 -21.54 13.89 -7.17
N LEU A 7 -22.77 14.41 -7.13
CA LEU A 7 -23.16 15.66 -7.77
C LEU A 7 -23.55 16.68 -6.70
N GLU A 8 -23.06 17.90 -6.83
CA GLU A 8 -23.43 19.04 -5.99
C GLU A 8 -24.29 20.00 -6.80
N GLN A 9 -25.47 20.36 -6.30
CA GLN A 9 -26.37 21.25 -7.03
C GLN A 9 -25.80 22.67 -7.06
N VAL A 10 -25.74 23.28 -8.24
CA VAL A 10 -25.31 24.67 -8.44
C VAL A 10 -26.32 25.41 -9.31
N SER A 11 -26.23 26.74 -9.35
CA SER A 11 -27.08 27.53 -10.24
C SER A 11 -26.88 27.10 -11.69
N GLY A 12 -27.94 26.59 -12.32
CA GLY A 12 -27.92 26.14 -13.71
C GLY A 12 -27.57 24.67 -13.94
N GLY A 13 -27.38 23.85 -12.89
CA GLY A 13 -27.12 22.42 -13.05
C GLY A 13 -26.44 21.76 -11.85
N PHE A 14 -25.44 20.94 -12.12
CA PHE A 14 -24.66 20.22 -11.11
C PHE A 14 -23.16 20.44 -11.32
N HIS A 15 -22.43 20.51 -10.22
CA HIS A 15 -20.98 20.40 -10.19
C HIS A 15 -20.59 18.97 -9.82
N PHE A 16 -19.46 18.50 -10.36
CA PHE A 16 -18.86 17.24 -9.96
C PHE A 16 -17.34 17.35 -9.90
N LEU A 17 -16.78 16.55 -8.99
CA LEU A 17 -15.35 16.34 -8.87
C LEU A 17 -15.09 14.85 -8.72
N ALA A 18 -14.49 14.24 -9.75
CA ALA A 18 -14.30 12.79 -9.78
C ALA A 18 -13.06 12.36 -10.56
N VAL A 19 -12.67 11.10 -10.38
CA VAL A 19 -11.54 10.50 -11.08
C VAL A 19 -12.08 9.59 -12.18
N PHE A 20 -11.63 9.83 -13.40
CA PHE A 20 -12.04 9.09 -14.60
C PHE A 20 -10.82 8.47 -15.29
N GLY A 21 -11.00 7.30 -15.89
CA GLY A 21 -9.95 6.57 -16.61
C GLY A 21 -9.63 5.23 -15.97
N THR A 22 -8.59 4.56 -16.50
CA THR A 22 -8.05 3.34 -15.90
C THR A 22 -7.10 3.68 -14.75
N PRO A 23 -6.82 2.76 -13.82
CA PRO A 23 -5.82 3.00 -12.77
C PRO A 23 -4.47 3.48 -13.31
N GLN A 24 -4.09 3.13 -14.53
CA GLN A 24 -2.82 3.53 -15.13
C GLN A 24 -2.87 4.91 -15.79
N GLN A 25 -4.06 5.44 -16.10
CA GLN A 25 -4.27 6.69 -16.83
C GLN A 25 -5.49 7.46 -16.28
N ALA A 26 -5.56 7.55 -14.96
CA ALA A 26 -6.64 8.26 -14.29
C ALA A 26 -6.40 9.78 -14.32
N SER A 27 -7.48 10.54 -14.46
CA SER A 27 -7.47 12.01 -14.36
C SER A 27 -8.50 12.44 -13.33
N ARG A 28 -8.13 13.37 -12.47
CA ARG A 28 -9.10 14.13 -11.67
C ARG A 28 -9.74 15.16 -12.59
N VAL A 29 -11.06 15.11 -12.69
CA VAL A 29 -11.87 15.99 -13.53
C VAL A 29 -12.78 16.79 -12.62
N ASP A 30 -12.69 18.10 -12.77
CA ASP A 30 -13.60 19.09 -12.20
C ASP A 30 -14.49 19.60 -13.33
N GLY A 31 -15.81 19.50 -13.18
CA GLY A 31 -16.73 19.87 -14.23
C GLY A 31 -18.15 20.17 -13.77
N THR A 32 -18.96 20.62 -14.71
CA THR A 32 -20.37 20.93 -14.51
C THR A 32 -21.24 20.22 -15.54
N ILE A 33 -22.47 19.89 -15.14
CA ILE A 33 -23.52 19.32 -15.98
C ILE A 33 -24.66 20.31 -15.98
N ASP A 34 -25.04 20.85 -17.15
CA ASP A 34 -26.17 21.77 -17.24
C ASP A 34 -27.54 21.04 -17.16
N GLN A 35 -28.64 21.79 -17.09
CA GLN A 35 -30.00 21.23 -17.04
C GLN A 35 -30.40 20.42 -18.28
N ARG A 36 -29.65 20.51 -19.37
CA ARG A 36 -29.85 19.75 -20.61
C ARG A 36 -28.94 18.51 -20.69
N GLY A 37 -28.09 18.30 -19.69
CA GLY A 37 -27.14 17.19 -19.63
C GLY A 37 -25.81 17.45 -20.33
N ASN A 38 -25.51 18.67 -20.77
CA ASN A 38 -24.22 18.98 -21.38
C ASN A 38 -23.14 19.08 -20.30
N VAL A 39 -22.02 18.41 -20.54
CA VAL A 39 -20.88 18.37 -19.62
C VAL A 39 -19.84 19.38 -20.07
N SER A 40 -19.43 20.25 -19.16
CA SER A 40 -18.30 21.16 -19.34
C SER A 40 -17.20 20.82 -18.33
N VAL A 41 -15.97 20.68 -18.81
CA VAL A 41 -14.80 20.36 -17.97
C VAL A 41 -14.06 21.66 -17.66
N ALA A 42 -14.05 22.04 -16.39
CA ALA A 42 -13.33 23.22 -15.91
C ALA A 42 -11.83 22.92 -15.77
N SER A 43 -11.48 21.74 -15.27
CA SER A 43 -10.08 21.29 -15.24
C SER A 43 -9.95 19.79 -15.36
N ARG A 44 -8.85 19.36 -15.97
CA ARG A 44 -8.42 17.96 -16.02
C ARG A 44 -6.95 17.88 -15.65
N THR A 45 -6.67 17.34 -14.48
CA THR A 45 -5.31 17.08 -14.04
C THR A 45 -5.06 15.58 -14.02
N PRO A 46 -3.88 15.10 -14.49
CA PRO A 46 -3.46 13.73 -14.21
C PRO A 46 -3.59 13.51 -12.71
N SER A 47 -4.30 12.47 -12.27
CA SER A 47 -4.54 12.25 -10.83
C SER A 47 -3.28 11.82 -10.07
N GLY A 48 -2.10 11.92 -10.69
CA GLY A 48 -0.96 11.06 -10.41
C GLY A 48 -1.27 9.60 -10.78
N GLN A 49 -0.27 8.71 -10.69
CA GLN A 49 -0.62 7.31 -10.45
C GLN A 49 -1.59 7.30 -9.25
N PRO A 50 -2.73 6.59 -9.31
CA PRO A 50 -3.52 6.33 -8.11
C PRO A 50 -2.56 5.85 -7.04
N PRO A 51 -2.80 6.10 -5.74
CA PRO A 51 -1.92 5.63 -4.68
C PRO A 51 -1.66 4.15 -4.95
N CYS A 52 -0.48 3.85 -5.51
CA CYS A 52 -0.18 2.50 -5.94
C CYS A 52 -0.24 1.72 -4.65
N PRO A 53 -1.06 0.66 -4.59
CA PRO A 53 -1.34 -0.04 -3.36
C PRO A 53 -0.01 -0.44 -2.78
N ILE A 54 0.16 0.09 -1.59
CA ILE A 54 1.42 0.25 -0.95
C ILE A 54 1.71 -1.12 -0.35
N CYS A 55 2.33 -2.00 -1.11
CA CYS A 55 2.23 -3.42 -0.82
C CYS A 55 3.57 -4.14 -1.06
N LEU A 56 3.68 -5.32 -0.45
CA LEU A 56 4.79 -6.26 -0.51
C LEU A 56 4.84 -7.01 -1.84
N ALA A 57 6.04 -7.41 -2.26
CA ALA A 57 6.20 -8.33 -3.37
C ALA A 57 5.63 -9.72 -3.03
N ARG A 58 5.04 -10.37 -4.05
CA ARG A 58 4.79 -11.82 -4.07
C ARG A 58 5.97 -12.62 -3.51
N GLY A 59 5.70 -13.63 -2.70
CA GLY A 59 6.68 -14.52 -2.10
C GLY A 59 7.29 -14.00 -0.80
N THR A 60 6.99 -12.76 -0.40
CA THR A 60 7.41 -12.20 0.89
C THR A 60 6.89 -13.06 2.03
N ARG A 61 7.78 -13.42 2.96
CA ARG A 61 7.50 -14.34 4.07
C ARG A 61 7.04 -13.57 5.30
N ILE A 62 5.78 -13.74 5.68
CA ILE A 62 5.21 -13.14 6.89
C ILE A 62 5.44 -14.07 8.07
N ALA A 63 5.97 -13.53 9.17
CA ALA A 63 6.28 -14.32 10.34
C ALA A 63 5.00 -14.78 11.05
N THR A 64 4.87 -16.08 11.27
CA THR A 64 3.79 -16.69 12.07
C THR A 64 4.35 -17.51 13.23
N PRO A 65 3.54 -17.86 14.25
CA PRO A 65 3.97 -18.76 15.31
C PRO A 65 4.38 -20.16 14.82
N SER A 66 3.87 -20.59 13.66
CA SER A 66 4.14 -21.92 13.08
C SER A 66 5.20 -21.91 11.99
N GLY A 67 5.88 -20.78 11.77
CA GLY A 67 6.86 -20.58 10.71
C GLY A 67 6.35 -19.63 9.63
N ASP A 68 7.26 -19.09 8.82
CA ASP A 68 6.89 -18.00 7.92
C ASP A 68 6.08 -18.50 6.71
N ILE A 69 5.02 -17.76 6.35
CA ILE A 69 4.10 -18.07 5.25
C ILE A 69 4.23 -17.02 4.15
N ALA A 70 4.15 -17.41 2.88
CA ALA A 70 4.14 -16.42 1.80
C ALA A 70 2.90 -15.54 1.87
N VAL A 71 3.05 -14.24 1.65
CA VAL A 71 1.98 -13.25 1.81
C VAL A 71 0.74 -13.56 0.95
N GLU A 72 0.93 -14.11 -0.26
CA GLU A 72 -0.16 -14.51 -1.14
C GLU A 72 -0.95 -15.76 -0.67
N ASP A 73 -0.37 -16.54 0.23
CA ASP A 73 -0.96 -17.78 0.74
C ASP A 73 -1.76 -17.56 2.03
N LEU A 74 -1.57 -16.43 2.70
CA LEU A 74 -2.28 -16.06 3.92
C LEU A 74 -3.76 -15.81 3.68
N ARG A 75 -4.56 -16.07 4.71
CA ARG A 75 -6.02 -15.85 4.75
C ARG A 75 -6.41 -15.08 6.01
N VAL A 76 -7.55 -14.38 5.94
CA VAL A 76 -8.16 -13.76 7.13
C VAL A 76 -8.40 -14.85 8.18
N GLY A 77 -8.01 -14.58 9.42
CA GLY A 77 -8.01 -15.53 10.53
C GLY A 77 -6.66 -16.21 10.79
N ASP A 78 -5.73 -16.23 9.82
CA ASP A 78 -4.38 -16.75 10.07
C ASP A 78 -3.66 -15.91 11.14
N VAL A 79 -2.94 -16.57 12.03
CA VAL A 79 -2.25 -15.89 13.14
C VAL A 79 -0.84 -15.50 12.73
N VAL A 80 -0.50 -14.22 12.87
CA VAL A 80 0.83 -13.68 12.57
C VAL A 80 1.43 -13.02 13.80
N TRP A 81 2.75 -12.83 13.77
CA TRP A 81 3.41 -11.99 14.76
C TRP A 81 3.18 -10.50 14.44
N THR A 82 2.78 -9.75 15.45
CA THR A 82 2.59 -8.28 15.43
C THR A 82 3.11 -7.66 16.73
N LEU A 83 3.04 -6.33 16.85
CA LEU A 83 3.29 -5.62 18.11
C LEU A 83 1.99 -5.19 18.78
N ASP A 84 1.93 -5.34 20.10
CA ASP A 84 0.93 -4.67 20.91
C ASP A 84 1.28 -3.18 21.12
N ALA A 85 0.41 -2.45 21.82
CA ALA A 85 0.61 -1.03 22.10
C ALA A 85 1.84 -0.71 22.97
N ALA A 86 2.37 -1.70 23.70
CA ALA A 86 3.59 -1.56 24.49
C ALA A 86 4.86 -1.90 23.69
N GLY A 87 4.73 -2.30 22.42
CA GLY A 87 5.84 -2.75 21.58
C GLY A 87 6.30 -4.17 21.89
N SER A 88 5.46 -4.97 22.57
CA SER A 88 5.74 -6.39 22.79
C SER A 88 5.27 -7.22 21.59
N ARG A 89 6.06 -8.23 21.23
CA ARG A 89 5.71 -9.18 20.17
C ARG A 89 4.58 -10.10 20.63
N VAL A 90 3.45 -10.04 19.94
CA VAL A 90 2.24 -10.83 20.23
C VAL A 90 1.74 -11.53 18.97
N ALA A 91 1.00 -12.63 19.15
CA ALA A 91 0.40 -13.39 18.05
C ALA A 91 -1.09 -13.02 17.94
N LEU A 92 -1.50 -12.47 16.81
CA LEU A 92 -2.88 -12.04 16.57
C LEU A 92 -3.35 -12.44 15.16
N PRO A 93 -4.66 -12.71 14.99
CA PRO A 93 -5.20 -13.10 13.69
C PRO A 93 -5.18 -11.93 12.70
N LEU A 94 -5.01 -12.23 11.42
CA LEU A 94 -5.26 -11.27 10.34
C LEU A 94 -6.74 -10.96 10.27
N VAL A 95 -7.10 -9.68 10.27
CA VAL A 95 -8.48 -9.21 10.10
C VAL A 95 -8.78 -8.83 8.65
N GLU A 96 -7.75 -8.48 7.87
CA GLU A 96 -7.88 -8.15 6.46
C GLU A 96 -6.62 -8.51 5.68
N ILE A 97 -6.80 -8.83 4.40
CA ILE A 97 -5.72 -9.07 3.43
C ILE A 97 -6.10 -8.37 2.14
N GLY A 98 -5.13 -7.67 1.55
CA GLY A 98 -5.26 -6.97 0.28
C GLY A 98 -4.32 -7.55 -0.77
N SER A 99 -4.76 -7.56 -2.02
CA SER A 99 -3.89 -7.77 -3.17
C SER A 99 -4.27 -6.84 -4.29
N THR A 100 -3.26 -6.34 -5.02
CA THR A 100 -3.51 -5.53 -6.21
C THR A 100 -2.61 -5.93 -7.36
N PRO A 101 -3.18 -6.19 -8.56
CA PRO A 101 -2.41 -6.33 -9.78
C PRO A 101 -1.57 -5.08 -10.08
N VAL A 102 -0.36 -5.29 -10.60
CA VAL A 102 0.56 -4.22 -10.96
C VAL A 102 0.93 -4.28 -12.45
N PRO A 103 1.12 -3.13 -13.12
CA PRO A 103 1.56 -3.12 -14.52
C PRO A 103 3.00 -3.62 -14.65
N ALA A 104 3.42 -4.01 -15.85
CA ALA A 104 4.79 -4.46 -16.13
C ALA A 104 5.87 -3.37 -15.87
N THR A 105 5.47 -2.10 -15.77
CA THR A 105 6.34 -0.97 -15.43
C THR A 105 6.46 -0.73 -13.92
N HIS A 106 5.83 -1.55 -13.09
CA HIS A 106 5.85 -1.38 -11.65
C HIS A 106 7.26 -1.54 -11.10
N ARG A 107 7.55 -0.77 -10.05
CA ARG A 107 8.84 -0.80 -9.36
C ARG A 107 8.63 -0.82 -7.87
N ILE A 108 9.51 -1.54 -7.19
CA ILE A 108 9.52 -1.69 -5.73
C ILE A 108 10.89 -1.33 -5.20
N VAL A 109 10.97 -1.00 -3.92
CA VAL A 109 12.22 -0.83 -3.19
C VAL A 109 12.70 -2.21 -2.74
N GLN A 110 13.90 -2.57 -3.14
CA GLN A 110 14.68 -3.62 -2.48
C GLN A 110 15.42 -3.01 -1.30
N LEU A 111 14.87 -3.19 -0.11
CA LEU A 111 15.49 -2.77 1.15
C LEU A 111 16.40 -3.87 1.65
N ARG A 112 17.66 -3.53 1.97
CA ARG A 112 18.64 -4.45 2.56
C ARG A 112 19.19 -3.87 3.85
N LEU A 113 19.20 -4.69 4.91
CA LEU A 113 19.73 -4.35 6.22
C LEU A 113 21.08 -5.02 6.45
N SER A 114 21.88 -4.45 7.35
CA SER A 114 23.26 -4.86 7.63
C SER A 114 23.39 -6.24 8.26
N ASP A 115 22.29 -6.78 8.79
CA ASP A 115 22.20 -8.13 9.36
C ASP A 115 21.74 -9.19 8.34
N GLY A 116 21.64 -8.81 7.06
CA GLY A 116 21.31 -9.71 5.96
C GLY A 116 19.81 -9.81 5.66
N ARG A 117 18.94 -9.21 6.48
CA ARG A 117 17.51 -9.14 6.18
C ARG A 117 17.26 -8.28 4.95
N ALA A 118 16.28 -8.67 4.13
CA ALA A 118 15.89 -7.94 2.94
C ALA A 118 14.39 -8.09 2.65
N VAL A 119 13.76 -7.01 2.20
CA VAL A 119 12.35 -7.00 1.82
C VAL A 119 12.14 -6.14 0.58
N ASP A 120 11.30 -6.66 -0.31
CA ASP A 120 10.97 -6.09 -1.60
C ASP A 120 9.54 -5.52 -1.49
N VAL A 121 9.42 -4.19 -1.49
CA VAL A 121 8.19 -3.51 -1.07
C VAL A 121 7.97 -2.18 -1.79
N SER A 122 6.72 -1.79 -1.98
CA SER A 122 6.39 -0.51 -2.62
C SER A 122 7.00 0.70 -1.88
N PRO A 123 7.47 1.74 -2.59
CA PRO A 123 8.16 2.89 -1.95
C PRO A 123 7.34 3.61 -0.88
N GLY A 124 6.01 3.60 -1.01
CA GLY A 124 5.12 4.26 -0.06
C GLY A 124 4.90 3.52 1.26
N HIS A 125 5.42 2.30 1.41
CA HIS A 125 5.03 1.39 2.50
C HIS A 125 5.53 1.88 3.84
N PRO A 126 4.66 1.95 4.86
CA PRO A 126 5.05 2.48 6.13
C PRO A 126 5.99 1.50 6.80
N THR A 127 7.07 2.05 7.33
CA THR A 127 7.86 1.38 8.35
C THR A 127 7.08 1.37 9.67
N ALA A 128 7.46 0.51 10.60
CA ALA A 128 6.83 0.48 11.93
C ALA A 128 7.02 1.79 12.74
N ASP A 129 8.02 2.59 12.40
CA ASP A 129 8.27 3.91 13.00
C ASP A 129 7.61 5.08 12.25
N GLY A 130 6.74 4.80 11.27
CA GLY A 130 5.93 5.80 10.57
C GLY A 130 6.61 6.51 9.39
N ARG A 131 7.87 6.20 9.09
CA ARG A 131 8.52 6.59 7.83
C ARG A 131 7.95 5.80 6.65
N LYS A 132 8.35 6.17 5.44
CA LYS A 132 8.10 5.36 4.23
C LYS A 132 9.38 4.61 3.86
N VAL A 133 9.25 3.36 3.42
CA VAL A 133 10.41 2.56 3.00
C VAL A 133 11.22 3.25 1.91
N GLY A 134 10.57 3.89 0.92
CA GLY A 134 11.26 4.64 -0.13
C GLY A 134 11.94 5.94 0.32
N GLY A 135 11.78 6.32 1.59
CA GLY A 135 12.52 7.42 2.21
C GLY A 135 13.74 6.97 3.01
N LEU A 136 13.99 5.67 3.13
CA LEU A 136 15.20 5.14 3.78
C LEU A 136 16.41 5.30 2.85
N ALA A 137 17.56 5.61 3.44
CA ALA A 137 18.84 5.72 2.74
C ALA A 137 19.92 4.86 3.41
N ALA A 138 20.98 4.54 2.66
CA ALA A 138 22.13 3.85 3.21
C ALA A 138 22.73 4.61 4.40
N GLY A 139 22.98 3.90 5.50
CA GLY A 139 23.45 4.47 6.76
C GLY A 139 22.34 4.77 7.78
N ASP A 140 21.08 4.81 7.37
CA ASP A 140 19.95 4.96 8.31
C ASP A 140 19.87 3.77 9.27
N ARG A 141 19.38 4.01 10.50
CA ARG A 141 19.02 2.90 11.41
C ARG A 141 17.56 2.55 11.23
N TYR A 142 17.28 1.25 11.08
CA TYR A 142 15.92 0.73 11.01
C TYR A 142 15.83 -0.67 11.58
N ASP A 143 14.79 -0.91 12.38
CA ASP A 143 14.45 -2.22 12.97
C ASP A 143 15.66 -2.92 13.62
N GLY A 144 16.45 -2.16 14.38
CA GLY A 144 17.64 -2.65 15.07
C GLY A 144 18.92 -2.77 14.22
N ALA A 145 18.86 -2.59 12.91
CA ALA A 145 19.99 -2.71 11.98
C ALA A 145 20.29 -1.40 11.23
N VAL A 146 21.36 -1.39 10.42
CA VAL A 146 21.71 -0.29 9.52
C VAL A 146 21.20 -0.63 8.12
N VAL A 147 20.57 0.33 7.44
CA VAL A 147 20.20 0.21 6.04
C VAL A 147 21.47 0.20 5.19
N VAL A 148 21.68 -0.88 4.45
CA VAL A 148 22.79 -1.02 3.49
C VAL A 148 22.39 -0.39 2.16
N SER A 149 21.17 -0.67 1.69
CA SER A 149 20.62 -0.07 0.48
C SER A 149 19.10 -0.07 0.49
N ALA A 150 18.52 0.85 -0.26
CA ALA A 150 17.10 0.97 -0.54
C ALA A 150 16.94 1.35 -2.02
N GLU A 151 17.02 0.35 -2.89
CA GLU A 151 17.09 0.56 -4.34
C GLU A 151 15.74 0.33 -5.01
N LEU A 152 15.30 1.28 -5.84
CA LEU A 152 14.12 1.09 -6.66
C LEU A 152 14.48 0.13 -7.82
N ILE A 153 13.75 -0.97 -7.99
CA ILE A 153 14.01 -1.99 -9.02
C ILE A 153 12.72 -2.34 -9.78
N PRO A 154 12.81 -2.79 -11.06
CA PRO A 154 11.67 -3.33 -11.78
C PRO A 154 11.05 -4.53 -11.07
N TYR A 155 9.72 -4.64 -11.08
CA TYR A 155 8.99 -5.76 -10.48
C TYR A 155 7.99 -6.37 -11.46
N ALA A 156 8.10 -7.68 -11.65
CA ALA A 156 7.29 -8.45 -12.59
C ALA A 156 6.39 -9.52 -11.94
N GLY A 157 6.18 -9.48 -10.61
CA GLY A 157 5.43 -10.52 -9.89
C GLY A 157 3.89 -10.44 -10.03
N GLY A 158 3.40 -9.58 -10.93
CA GLY A 158 2.01 -9.49 -11.38
C GLY A 158 1.03 -8.84 -10.41
N ALA A 159 1.25 -8.99 -9.10
CA ALA A 159 0.48 -8.34 -8.06
C ALA A 159 1.33 -8.11 -6.81
N THR A 160 0.93 -7.15 -5.99
CA THR A 160 1.47 -6.89 -4.65
C THR A 160 0.44 -7.21 -3.58
N PHE A 161 0.88 -7.38 -2.33
CA PHE A 161 0.06 -7.87 -1.23
C PHE A 161 0.27 -7.06 0.06
N ASP A 162 -0.75 -6.99 0.90
CA ASP A 162 -0.64 -6.43 2.24
C ASP A 162 -1.57 -7.17 3.19
N VAL A 163 -1.26 -7.09 4.49
CA VAL A 163 -2.00 -7.78 5.55
C VAL A 163 -2.25 -6.83 6.70
N LEU A 164 -3.38 -6.99 7.38
CA LEU A 164 -3.71 -6.25 8.60
C LEU A 164 -3.91 -7.24 9.75
N PRO A 165 -2.96 -7.35 10.68
CA PRO A 165 -3.17 -8.05 11.93
C PRO A 165 -4.19 -7.31 12.79
N ALA A 166 -4.97 -8.05 13.58
CA ALA A 166 -5.74 -7.47 14.67
C ALA A 166 -4.79 -6.73 15.63
N GLY A 167 -5.32 -5.73 16.34
CA GLY A 167 -4.58 -4.96 17.34
C GLY A 167 -4.43 -3.49 16.97
N ALA A 168 -3.65 -2.76 17.77
CA ALA A 168 -3.59 -1.31 17.70
C ALA A 168 -2.51 -0.77 16.75
N THR A 169 -1.51 -1.59 16.38
CA THR A 169 -0.33 -1.11 15.65
C THR A 169 -0.41 -1.34 14.15
N GLY A 170 -1.15 -2.38 13.71
CA GLY A 170 -1.17 -2.81 12.32
C GLY A 170 0.21 -3.23 11.79
N THR A 171 1.16 -3.56 12.67
CA THR A 171 2.52 -3.93 12.25
C THR A 171 2.67 -5.44 12.07
N TYR A 172 3.59 -5.87 11.22
CA TYR A 172 3.90 -7.30 11.02
C TYR A 172 5.35 -7.46 10.58
N TRP A 173 5.90 -8.67 10.72
CA TRP A 173 7.23 -8.98 10.19
C TRP A 173 7.14 -9.60 8.80
N ALA A 174 7.81 -8.99 7.84
CA ALA A 174 7.96 -9.44 6.46
C ALA A 174 9.44 -9.69 6.16
N ASN A 175 9.82 -10.93 5.83
CA ASN A 175 11.21 -11.39 5.73
C ASN A 175 12.05 -11.01 6.96
N GLY A 176 11.43 -11.05 8.15
CA GLY A 176 12.06 -10.64 9.40
C GLY A 176 12.23 -9.14 9.59
N VAL A 177 11.75 -8.29 8.67
CA VAL A 177 11.73 -6.82 8.81
C VAL A 177 10.36 -6.40 9.30
N LEU A 178 10.29 -5.69 10.43
CA LEU A 178 9.03 -5.14 10.93
C LEU A 178 8.54 -4.04 9.98
N LEU A 179 7.28 -4.06 9.56
CA LEU A 179 6.64 -3.06 8.70
C LEU A 179 5.24 -2.73 9.23
N GLY A 180 4.65 -1.65 8.74
CA GLY A 180 3.26 -1.29 9.02
C GLY A 180 2.33 -1.68 7.87
N SER A 181 1.09 -2.03 8.20
CA SER A 181 0.03 -2.21 7.21
C SER A 181 -0.39 -0.89 6.58
N THR A 182 -0.85 -0.96 5.35
CA THR A 182 -1.48 0.15 4.63
C THR A 182 -3.00 0.04 4.57
N ILE A 183 -3.52 -1.10 5.00
CA ILE A 183 -4.93 -1.35 5.24
C ILE A 183 -5.31 -0.72 6.60
N ARG A 184 -6.50 -0.11 6.68
CA ARG A 184 -6.99 0.59 7.88
C ARG A 184 -8.45 0.30 8.13
#